data_AF-A0A2J5NW29-F1
#
_entry.id   AF-A0A2J5NW29-F1
#
_cell.length_a   1.000
_cell.length_b   1.000
_cell.length_c   1.000
_cell.angle_alpha   90.00
_cell.angle_beta   90.00
_cell.angle_gamma   90.00
#
_symmetry.space_group_name_H-M   'P 1'
#
loop_
_entity.id
_entity.type
_entity.pdbx_description
1 polymer ?
#
loop_
_entity_poly.entity_id
_entity_poly.type
_entity_poly.pdbx_seq_one_letter_code
_entity_poly.pdbx_strand_id
1 'polypeptide(L)'
;MSENKKWKEKLISSSFPLEYLVSRKLAALDIAVQNEFTYSRDDAGILKDFSIDLQGNYWNEECTFNLIFLIECKQRHDKNKWLFMRDPNISDFSSHTLGYTIRTVDNFTRMIVPTESTYALDEKIDFVVKGLEIDTSNGNVYDNELKHGLSQLAYALPDVMIKNISHCIH
;
A
#
# COMPACT_ATOMS: atom_id res chain seq x y z
N MET A 1 2.77 -20.65 35.39
CA MET A 1 1.75 -20.56 34.32
C MET A 1 1.99 -19.36 33.36
N SER A 2 3.23 -19.12 32.91
CA SER A 2 3.59 -17.90 32.15
C SER A 2 4.09 -18.14 30.71
N GLU A 3 4.31 -19.39 30.29
CA GLU A 3 4.85 -19.68 28.94
C GLU A 3 3.78 -19.69 27.84
N ASN A 4 2.51 -19.93 28.18
CA ASN A 4 1.45 -20.20 27.19
C ASN A 4 0.80 -18.94 26.57
N LYS A 5 1.28 -17.73 26.90
CA LYS A 5 0.78 -16.46 26.34
C LYS A 5 1.74 -15.78 25.36
N LYS A 6 3.04 -16.05 25.44
CA LYS A 6 4.06 -15.41 24.60
C LYS A 6 3.86 -15.67 23.11
N TRP A 7 3.41 -16.87 22.74
CA TRP A 7 3.15 -17.19 21.33
C TRP A 7 1.95 -16.42 20.76
N LYS A 8 0.93 -16.14 21.58
CA LYS A 8 -0.24 -15.36 21.16
C LYS A 8 0.12 -13.91 20.90
N GLU A 9 0.91 -13.32 21.80
CA GLU A 9 1.44 -11.96 21.64
C GLU A 9 2.29 -11.87 20.36
N LYS A 10 3.17 -12.85 20.13
CA LYS A 10 3.97 -12.93 18.90
C LYS A 10 3.11 -13.05 17.64
N LEU A 11 2.10 -13.92 17.65
CA LEU A 11 1.17 -14.11 16.53
C LEU A 11 0.37 -12.83 16.22
N ILE A 12 -0.05 -12.10 17.25
CA ILE A 12 -0.76 -10.82 17.06
C ILE A 12 0.21 -9.76 16.52
N SER A 13 1.45 -9.72 17.02
CA SER A 13 2.45 -8.75 16.56
C SER A 13 3.00 -9.03 15.15
N SER A 14 2.80 -10.23 14.61
CA SER A 14 3.32 -10.61 13.29
C SER A 14 2.43 -10.15 12.12
N SER A 15 1.37 -9.38 12.36
CA SER A 15 0.34 -8.99 11.37
C SER A 15 -0.44 -10.12 10.69
N PHE A 16 0.00 -11.37 10.76
CA PHE A 16 -0.65 -12.53 10.12
C PHE A 16 -2.18 -12.64 10.36
N PRO A 17 -2.72 -12.42 11.59
CA PRO A 17 -4.17 -12.41 11.78
C PRO A 17 -4.87 -11.27 11.02
N LEU A 18 -4.24 -10.09 10.95
CA LEU A 18 -4.74 -8.94 10.19
C LEU A 18 -4.72 -9.24 8.68
N GLU A 19 -3.62 -9.80 8.17
CA GLU A 19 -3.51 -10.21 6.76
C GLU A 19 -4.65 -11.15 6.39
N TYR A 20 -4.88 -12.21 7.18
CA TYR A 20 -5.99 -13.13 6.94
C TYR A 20 -7.36 -12.44 6.91
N LEU A 21 -7.62 -11.51 7.84
CA LEU A 21 -8.88 -10.77 7.88
C LEU A 21 -9.06 -9.85 6.66
N VAL A 22 -7.98 -9.20 6.21
CA VAL A 22 -7.97 -8.37 5.01
C VAL A 22 -8.21 -9.23 3.77
N SER A 23 -7.46 -10.34 3.61
CA SER A 23 -7.64 -11.28 2.50
C SER A 23 -9.06 -11.81 2.41
N ARG A 24 -9.67 -12.16 3.55
CA ARG A 24 -11.07 -12.59 3.59
C ARG A 24 -12.06 -11.51 3.17
N LYS A 25 -11.82 -10.26 3.57
CA LYS A 25 -12.68 -9.13 3.18
C LYS A 25 -12.57 -8.85 1.68
N LEU A 26 -11.37 -8.89 1.12
CA LEU A 26 -11.13 -8.74 -0.31
C LEU A 26 -11.82 -9.87 -1.09
N ALA A 27 -11.65 -11.12 -0.68
CA ALA A 27 -12.29 -12.27 -1.33
C ALA A 27 -13.83 -12.19 -1.28
N ALA A 28 -14.41 -11.65 -0.20
CA ALA A 28 -15.86 -11.43 -0.09
C ALA A 28 -16.38 -10.28 -0.99
N LEU A 29 -15.48 -9.49 -1.58
CA LEU A 29 -15.76 -8.45 -2.57
C LEU A 29 -15.38 -8.92 -3.99
N ASP A 30 -15.25 -10.23 -4.20
CA ASP A 30 -14.84 -10.84 -5.48
C ASP A 30 -13.45 -10.40 -5.98
N ILE A 31 -12.58 -10.00 -5.05
CA ILE A 31 -11.18 -9.65 -5.33
C ILE A 31 -10.33 -10.90 -5.11
N ALA A 32 -9.64 -11.37 -6.16
CA ALA A 32 -8.70 -12.48 -6.05
C ALA A 32 -7.47 -12.05 -5.24
N VAL A 33 -7.12 -12.81 -4.21
CA VAL A 33 -6.03 -12.46 -3.29
C VAL A 33 -4.85 -13.40 -3.46
N GLN A 34 -3.67 -12.83 -3.66
CA GLN A 34 -2.38 -13.49 -3.56
C GLN A 34 -1.69 -13.02 -2.29
N ASN A 35 -1.30 -13.95 -1.42
CA ASN A 35 -0.46 -13.64 -0.27
C ASN A 35 1.01 -13.57 -0.73
N GLU A 36 1.77 -12.68 -0.12
CA GLU A 36 3.22 -12.54 -0.31
C GLU A 36 3.62 -12.32 -1.78
N PHE A 37 3.33 -11.12 -2.30
CA PHE A 37 3.82 -10.77 -3.64
C PHE A 37 5.30 -10.40 -3.57
N THR A 38 6.13 -11.24 -4.17
CA THR A 38 7.59 -11.07 -4.20
C THR A 38 8.05 -10.22 -5.38
N TYR A 39 9.04 -9.37 -5.13
CA TYR A 39 9.76 -8.59 -6.12
C TYR A 39 11.25 -8.52 -5.74
N SER A 40 12.11 -8.32 -6.72
CA SER A 40 13.56 -8.22 -6.50
C SER A 40 14.03 -6.82 -6.89
N ARG A 41 14.92 -6.22 -6.09
CA ARG A 41 15.55 -4.94 -6.45
C ARG A 41 17.03 -4.94 -6.12
N ASP A 42 17.78 -4.13 -6.85
CA ASP A 42 19.16 -3.82 -6.49
C ASP A 42 19.17 -2.97 -5.21
N ASP A 43 19.89 -3.46 -4.20
CA ASP A 43 20.13 -2.77 -2.94
C ASP A 43 21.64 -2.67 -2.71
N ALA A 44 22.22 -1.56 -3.18
CA ALA A 44 23.65 -1.26 -3.13
C ALA A 44 24.53 -2.29 -3.90
N GLY A 45 24.11 -2.66 -5.11
CA GLY A 45 24.83 -3.58 -5.99
C GLY A 45 24.57 -5.07 -5.70
N ILE A 46 23.64 -5.36 -4.79
CA ILE A 46 23.22 -6.72 -4.46
C ILE A 46 21.72 -6.85 -4.76
N LEU A 47 21.37 -7.77 -5.65
CA LEU A 47 19.98 -8.11 -5.90
C LEU A 47 19.41 -8.81 -4.66
N LYS A 48 18.35 -8.25 -4.08
CA LYS A 48 17.65 -8.81 -2.92
C LYS A 48 16.16 -8.96 -3.21
N ASP A 49 15.58 -9.98 -2.61
CA ASP A 49 14.15 -10.24 -2.66
C ASP A 49 13.43 -9.56 -1.51
N PHE A 50 12.28 -8.98 -1.83
CA PHE A 50 11.37 -8.33 -0.91
C PHE A 50 9.96 -8.82 -1.20
N SER A 51 9.06 -8.61 -0.26
CA SER A 51 7.65 -8.89 -0.44
C SER A 51 6.78 -7.77 0.10
N ILE A 52 5.57 -7.71 -0.46
CA ILE A 52 4.42 -7.03 0.14
C ILE A 52 3.48 -8.10 0.68
N ASP A 53 2.76 -7.77 1.75
CA ASP A 53 1.94 -8.76 2.46
C ASP A 53 0.85 -9.37 1.56
N LEU A 54 0.11 -8.54 0.82
CA LEU A 54 -1.01 -8.99 -0.02
C LEU A 54 -1.04 -8.25 -1.37
N GLN A 55 -1.42 -8.99 -2.41
CA GLN A 55 -1.87 -8.44 -3.69
C GLN A 55 -3.33 -8.83 -3.93
N GLY A 56 -4.19 -7.85 -4.19
CA GLY A 56 -5.57 -8.05 -4.65
C GLY A 56 -5.68 -7.79 -6.14
N ASN A 57 -6.45 -8.61 -6.86
CA ASN A 57 -6.75 -8.41 -8.27
C ASN A 57 -8.26 -8.47 -8.48
N TYR A 58 -8.83 -7.39 -8.99
CA TYR A 58 -10.25 -7.28 -9.31
C TYR A 58 -10.41 -7.02 -10.81
N TRP A 59 -11.30 -7.77 -11.44
CA TRP A 59 -11.77 -7.49 -12.78
C TRP A 59 -13.25 -7.16 -12.68
N ASN A 60 -13.71 -6.16 -13.43
CA ASN A 60 -15.14 -5.99 -13.58
C ASN A 60 -15.73 -7.15 -14.40
N GLU A 61 -17.05 -7.31 -14.33
CA GLU A 61 -17.76 -8.43 -14.98
C GLU A 61 -17.52 -8.51 -16.50
N GLU A 62 -17.36 -7.35 -17.15
CA GLU A 62 -17.09 -7.26 -18.59
C GLU A 62 -15.61 -7.42 -18.96
N CYS A 63 -14.73 -7.58 -17.95
CA CYS A 63 -13.27 -7.64 -18.11
C CYS A 63 -12.69 -6.45 -18.91
N THR A 64 -13.31 -5.28 -18.82
CA THR A 64 -12.87 -4.06 -19.50
C THR A 64 -11.83 -3.27 -18.72
N PHE A 65 -11.76 -3.46 -17.39
CA PHE A 65 -10.67 -2.94 -16.57
C PHE A 65 -10.28 -3.91 -15.44
N ASN A 66 -9.03 -3.78 -15.00
CA ASN A 66 -8.48 -4.49 -13.86
C ASN A 66 -8.00 -3.47 -12.82
N LEU A 67 -8.34 -3.70 -11.55
CA LEU A 67 -7.77 -3.00 -10.40
C LEU A 67 -6.85 -3.94 -9.63
N ILE A 68 -5.60 -3.51 -9.47
CA ILE A 68 -4.58 -4.22 -8.68
C ILE A 68 -4.32 -3.45 -7.40
N PHE A 69 -4.48 -4.13 -6.28
CA PHE A 69 -4.25 -3.60 -4.95
C PHE A 69 -2.94 -4.17 -4.42
N LEU A 70 -2.02 -3.30 -4.00
CA LEU A 70 -0.83 -3.68 -3.23
C LEU A 70 -1.08 -3.26 -1.78
N ILE A 71 -1.03 -4.19 -0.85
CA ILE A 71 -1.49 -3.97 0.52
C ILE A 71 -0.42 -4.47 1.50
N GLU A 72 -0.02 -3.57 2.40
CA GLU A 72 0.85 -3.85 3.54
C GLU A 72 0.01 -3.79 4.82
N CYS A 73 0.04 -4.85 5.62
CA CYS A 73 -0.72 -5.00 6.85
C CYS A 73 0.18 -4.72 8.06
N LYS A 74 -0.15 -3.68 8.83
CA LYS A 74 0.55 -3.37 10.10
C LYS A 74 -0.41 -3.48 11.27
N GLN A 75 -0.35 -4.60 11.99
CA GLN A 75 -1.04 -4.75 13.27
C GLN A 75 -0.20 -4.12 14.37
N ARG A 76 -0.87 -3.39 15.27
CA ARG A 76 -0.25 -2.74 16.43
C ARG A 76 -1.04 -2.99 17.70
N HIS A 77 -0.38 -2.85 18.83
CA HIS A 77 -1.05 -2.87 20.13
C HIS A 77 -1.84 -1.57 20.33
N ASP A 78 -2.87 -1.62 21.17
CA ASP A 78 -3.75 -0.46 21.44
C ASP A 78 -3.02 0.78 21.98
N LYS A 79 -1.81 0.59 22.52
CA LYS A 79 -0.94 1.68 23.02
C LYS A 79 -0.14 2.36 21.92
N ASN A 80 -0.04 1.78 20.73
CA ASN A 80 0.54 2.43 19.58
C ASN A 80 -0.54 3.30 18.91
N LYS A 81 -0.25 4.59 18.74
CA LYS A 81 -1.13 5.54 18.07
C LYS A 81 -0.43 6.09 16.84
N TRP A 82 -1.17 6.16 15.73
CA TRP A 82 -0.69 6.83 14.53
C TRP A 82 -1.14 8.29 14.55
N LEU A 83 -0.18 9.18 14.34
CA LEU A 83 -0.39 10.60 14.20
C LEU A 83 -0.04 10.99 12.77
N PHE A 84 -0.98 11.63 12.09
CA PHE A 84 -0.79 12.14 10.75
C PHE A 84 -0.87 13.66 10.75
N MET A 85 0.14 14.27 10.15
CA MET A 85 0.21 15.71 9.94
C MET A 85 -0.38 16.03 8.58
N ARG A 86 -1.47 16.80 8.56
CA ARG A 86 -2.04 17.37 7.35
C ARG A 86 -1.11 18.44 6.78
N ASP A 87 -1.29 18.76 5.50
CA ASP A 87 -0.58 19.89 4.90
C ASP A 87 -0.94 21.19 5.65
N PRO A 88 0.04 21.89 6.25
CA PRO A 88 -0.24 23.14 6.96
C PRO A 88 -0.38 24.35 6.02
N ASN A 89 -0.05 24.20 4.74
CA ASN A 89 -0.09 25.30 3.78
C ASN A 89 -1.52 25.57 3.31
N ILE A 90 -1.80 26.84 2.98
CA ILE A 90 -2.99 27.20 2.19
C ILE A 90 -2.84 26.66 0.77
N SER A 91 -3.96 26.49 0.06
CA SER A 91 -4.04 25.80 -1.24
C SER A 91 -2.95 26.20 -2.25
N ASP A 92 -2.71 27.51 -2.42
CA ASP A 92 -1.74 28.05 -3.40
C ASP A 92 -0.28 27.75 -3.07
N PHE A 93 0.01 27.31 -1.84
CA PHE A 93 1.36 27.01 -1.34
C PHE A 93 1.50 25.54 -0.92
N SER A 94 0.47 24.72 -1.19
CA SER A 94 0.52 23.29 -0.96
C SER A 94 1.54 22.64 -1.87
N SER A 95 2.30 21.66 -1.34
CA SER A 95 3.12 20.78 -2.18
C SER A 95 2.30 19.70 -2.90
N HIS A 96 1.01 19.58 -2.57
CA HIS A 96 0.10 18.66 -3.25
C HIS A 96 -0.27 19.21 -4.62
N THR A 97 -0.11 18.40 -5.65
CA THR A 97 -0.46 18.74 -7.03
C THR A 97 -1.56 17.78 -7.49
N LEU A 98 -2.68 18.32 -8.01
CA LEU A 98 -3.76 17.48 -8.53
C LEU A 98 -3.27 16.62 -9.72
N GLY A 99 -3.75 15.38 -9.78
CA GLY A 99 -3.34 14.38 -10.76
C GLY A 99 -1.96 13.77 -10.51
N TYR A 100 -1.35 14.06 -9.35
CA TYR A 100 -0.07 13.46 -8.97
C TYR A 100 -0.24 12.27 -8.01
N THR A 101 -1.42 12.12 -7.41
CA THR A 101 -1.74 10.97 -6.55
C THR A 101 -2.08 9.75 -7.40
N ILE A 102 -2.94 9.92 -8.42
CA ILE A 102 -3.20 8.87 -9.41
C ILE A 102 -2.54 9.25 -10.73
N ARG A 103 -1.49 8.51 -11.07
CA ARG A 103 -0.75 8.68 -12.31
C ARG A 103 -1.38 7.85 -13.42
N THR A 104 -1.82 8.52 -14.48
CA THR A 104 -2.26 7.87 -15.70
C THR A 104 -1.05 7.59 -16.59
N VAL A 105 -0.82 6.33 -16.92
CA VAL A 105 0.21 5.91 -17.88
C VAL A 105 -0.51 5.28 -19.07
N ASP A 106 -0.66 6.04 -20.15
CA ASP A 106 -1.41 5.63 -21.33
C ASP A 106 -0.52 5.20 -22.51
N ASN A 107 0.80 5.22 -22.33
CA ASN A 107 1.79 4.81 -23.34
C ASN A 107 1.59 3.38 -23.88
N PHE A 108 0.87 2.53 -23.15
CA PHE A 108 0.63 1.12 -23.49
C PHE A 108 -0.83 0.82 -23.83
N THR A 109 -1.65 1.83 -24.08
CA THR A 109 -3.07 1.69 -24.46
C THR A 109 -3.38 2.41 -25.77
N ARG A 110 -4.51 2.06 -26.38
CA ARG A 110 -5.04 2.72 -27.59
C ARG A 110 -5.79 4.01 -27.28
N MET A 111 -6.05 4.29 -26.00
CA MET A 111 -6.79 5.44 -25.53
C MET A 111 -5.85 6.41 -24.83
N ILE A 112 -5.92 7.69 -25.19
CA ILE A 112 -5.24 8.75 -24.44
C ILE A 112 -6.14 9.14 -23.28
N VAL A 113 -5.60 9.12 -22.05
CA VAL A 113 -6.35 9.51 -20.86
C VAL A 113 -6.07 11.00 -20.58
N PRO A 114 -7.10 11.87 -20.55
CA PRO A 114 -6.90 13.27 -20.23
C PRO A 114 -6.24 13.47 -18.85
N THR A 115 -5.35 14.45 -18.74
CA THR A 115 -4.61 14.74 -17.50
C THR A 115 -5.54 15.02 -16.31
N GLU A 116 -6.68 15.65 -16.57
CA GLU A 116 -7.67 16.05 -15.56
C GLU A 116 -8.54 14.88 -15.07
N SER A 117 -8.45 13.69 -15.69
CA SER A 117 -9.36 12.56 -15.42
C SER A 117 -9.28 12.03 -13.99
N THR A 118 -8.20 12.34 -13.26
CA THR A 118 -8.00 11.89 -11.88
C THR A 118 -8.26 12.98 -10.84
N TYR A 119 -8.49 14.23 -11.25
CA TYR A 119 -8.53 15.38 -10.34
C TYR A 119 -9.68 15.28 -9.35
N ALA A 120 -10.87 14.92 -9.83
CA ALA A 120 -12.06 14.77 -8.99
C ALA A 120 -11.91 13.66 -7.93
N LEU A 121 -10.97 12.73 -8.11
CA LEU A 121 -10.65 11.71 -7.11
C LEU A 121 -9.59 12.24 -6.14
N ASP A 122 -8.52 12.85 -6.64
CA ASP A 122 -7.49 13.51 -5.82
C ASP A 122 -8.10 14.54 -4.86
N GLU A 123 -9.08 15.35 -5.31
CA GLU A 123 -9.80 16.34 -4.49
C GLU A 123 -10.60 15.74 -3.33
N LYS A 124 -10.96 14.44 -3.41
CA LYS A 124 -11.73 13.75 -2.36
C LYS A 124 -10.86 13.04 -1.34
N ILE A 125 -9.56 12.97 -1.56
CA ILE A 125 -8.64 12.22 -0.71
C ILE A 125 -8.01 13.18 0.31
N ASP A 126 -8.11 12.81 1.59
CA ASP A 126 -7.37 13.49 2.64
C ASP A 126 -5.86 13.23 2.48
N PHE A 127 -5.10 14.29 2.26
CA PHE A 127 -3.65 14.23 2.14
C PHE A 127 -2.94 14.51 3.47
N VAL A 128 -1.86 13.78 3.72
CA VAL A 128 -0.99 13.95 4.89
C VAL A 128 0.46 14.05 4.44
N VAL A 129 1.19 15.02 4.98
CA VAL A 129 2.60 15.27 4.63
C VAL A 129 3.57 14.41 5.45
N LYS A 130 3.11 13.92 6.62
CA LYS A 130 3.93 13.10 7.51
C LYS A 130 3.05 12.21 8.37
N GLY A 131 3.46 10.95 8.55
CA GLY A 131 2.92 10.04 9.54
C GLY A 131 3.99 9.62 10.53
N LEU A 132 3.61 9.38 11.78
CA LEU A 132 4.45 8.79 12.81
C LEU A 132 3.63 7.90 13.73
N GLU A 133 4.29 6.95 14.36
CA GLU A 133 3.75 6.10 15.40
C GLU A 133 4.26 6.54 16.77
N ILE A 134 3.37 6.60 17.77
CA ILE A 134 3.69 6.90 19.16
C ILE A 134 3.30 5.70 20.01
N ASP A 135 4.26 5.15 20.76
CA ASP A 135 3.96 4.18 21.80
C ASP A 135 3.65 4.93 23.11
N THR A 136 2.37 5.01 23.46
CA THR A 136 1.92 5.72 24.67
C THR A 136 2.29 4.99 25.97
N SER A 137 2.89 3.79 25.90
CA SER A 137 3.33 3.05 27.07
C SER A 137 4.67 3.51 27.62
N ASN A 138 5.55 3.99 26.75
CA ASN A 138 6.92 4.39 27.06
C ASN A 138 7.30 5.77 26.50
N GLY A 139 6.46 6.38 25.66
CA GLY A 139 6.69 7.68 25.05
C GLY A 139 7.57 7.66 23.80
N ASN A 140 7.95 6.49 23.29
CA ASN A 140 8.78 6.38 22.10
C ASN A 140 8.00 6.76 20.84
N VAL A 141 8.72 7.33 19.87
CA VAL A 141 8.18 7.76 18.58
C VAL A 141 8.95 7.07 17.46
N TYR A 142 8.22 6.51 16.50
CA TYR A 142 8.76 5.76 15.36
C TYR A 142 8.18 6.32 14.06
N ASP A 143 9.02 6.78 13.15
CA ASP A 143 8.61 7.24 11.81
C ASP A 143 9.00 6.26 10.69
N ASN A 144 9.92 5.33 10.97
CA ASN A 144 10.45 4.40 9.99
C ASN A 144 9.43 3.34 9.56
N GLU A 145 8.55 2.87 10.44
CA GLU A 145 7.62 1.78 10.13
C GLU A 145 6.66 2.12 8.98
N LEU A 146 6.06 3.31 9.01
CA LEU A 146 5.17 3.79 7.94
C LEU A 146 5.96 4.02 6.65
N LYS A 147 7.15 4.63 6.75
CA LYS A 147 8.01 4.88 5.59
C LYS A 147 8.48 3.59 4.92
N HIS A 148 8.82 2.57 5.70
CA HIS A 148 9.22 1.27 5.21
C HIS A 148 8.08 0.58 4.46
N GLY A 149 6.87 0.55 5.03
CA GLY A 149 5.69 -0.02 4.35
C GLY A 149 5.37 0.72 3.05
N LEU A 150 5.34 2.06 3.07
CA LEU A 150 5.12 2.87 1.85
C LEU A 150 6.21 2.62 0.81
N SER A 151 7.46 2.48 1.24
CA SER A 151 8.58 2.17 0.36
C SER A 151 8.41 0.78 -0.26
N GLN A 152 8.06 -0.25 0.51
CA GLN A 152 7.81 -1.60 -0.02
C GLN A 152 6.77 -1.57 -1.14
N LEU A 153 5.65 -0.88 -0.92
CA LEU A 153 4.60 -0.70 -1.94
C LEU A 153 5.12 0.04 -3.17
N ALA A 154 5.85 1.15 -2.98
CA ALA A 154 6.39 1.95 -4.08
C ALA A 154 7.42 1.17 -4.91
N TYR A 155 8.25 0.35 -4.28
CA TYR A 155 9.25 -0.47 -4.98
C TYR A 155 8.66 -1.72 -5.62
N ALA A 156 7.53 -2.22 -5.16
CA ALA A 156 6.81 -3.32 -5.82
C ALA A 156 6.09 -2.87 -7.10
N LEU A 157 5.71 -1.59 -7.19
CA LEU A 157 4.91 -1.05 -8.30
C LEU A 157 5.53 -1.31 -9.70
N PRO A 158 6.83 -1.08 -9.95
CA PRO A 158 7.43 -1.37 -11.27
C PRO A 158 7.27 -2.84 -11.69
N ASP A 159 7.54 -3.80 -10.81
CA ASP A 159 7.38 -5.22 -11.10
C ASP A 159 5.94 -5.59 -11.43
N VAL A 160 4.99 -5.01 -10.69
CA VAL A 160 3.55 -5.17 -10.96
C VAL A 160 3.20 -4.62 -12.34
N MET A 161 3.65 -3.41 -12.66
CA MET A 161 3.39 -2.80 -13.97
C MET A 161 4.00 -3.63 -15.11
N ILE A 162 5.26 -4.06 -14.98
CA ILE A 162 5.93 -4.89 -15.99
C ILE A 162 5.18 -6.21 -16.20
N LYS A 163 4.85 -6.91 -15.12
CA LYS A 163 4.07 -8.16 -15.20
C LYS A 163 2.77 -7.91 -15.95
N ASN A 164 2.00 -6.89 -15.61
CA ASN A 164 0.69 -6.66 -16.25
C ASN A 164 0.80 -6.21 -17.71
N ILE A 165 1.72 -5.28 -18.02
CA ILE A 165 1.97 -4.85 -19.40
C ILE A 165 2.41 -6.05 -20.26
N SER A 166 3.29 -6.92 -19.74
CA SER A 166 3.75 -8.10 -20.48
C SER A 166 2.63 -9.09 -20.81
N HIS A 167 1.64 -9.26 -19.92
CA HIS A 167 0.48 -10.12 -20.17
C HIS A 167 -0.46 -9.55 -21.24
N CYS A 168 -0.43 -8.24 -21.50
CA CYS A 168 -1.26 -7.60 -22.53
C CYS A 168 -0.60 -7.57 -23.93
N ILE A 169 0.69 -7.89 -24.03
CA ILE A 169 1.45 -7.85 -25.30
C ILE A 169 1.47 -9.22 -26.00
N HIS A 170 1.05 -10.29 -25.33
CA HIS A 170 0.94 -11.65 -25.86
C HIS A 170 -0.52 -12.06 -26.08
#